data_AF-A0A8H4TMZ8-F1
#
_entry.id   AF-A0A8H4TMZ8-F1
#
_cell.length_a   1.000
_cell.length_b   1.000
_cell.length_c   1.000
_cell.angle_alpha   90.00
_cell.angle_beta   90.00
_cell.angle_gamma   90.00
#
_symmetry.space_group_name_H-M   'P 1'
#
loop_
_entity.id
_entity.type
_entity.pdbx_description
1 polymer ?
#
loop_
_entity_poly.entity_id
_entity_poly.type
_entity_poly.pdbx_seq_one_letter_code
_entity_poly.pdbx_strand_id
1 'polypeptide(L)'
;MVGDTEKRSTQAETEILQLVAELDRGRILSIAERIEKRGIRRFLQKTKSGIRDSQLQSEMFRSWLENCPFTASSSLIKNWTCATIVRLIHWASEARWHYAEQLRTLLKPDESQNQAWLDNLHKVARYHSAIKSMVKFAVKEPSIFAKIIIRPINAPYPRRFKFPNDKAPLLALVRTLVGKDTESTMEKLAQHLGTQDVEARLRRACRLELTLHAEMQIIVFYESNPGLAPHLRLIGTSKKACFLCDKYLRHHPLRLRASACHQKIYPSWMPPPYYKASGKLTNLPFIKLSGDIEKLTSQDLKAALTAPRRPPNYDSTAGPSLTLTATVPTELRSLRRTQVESTVQDDSFSEDSD
;
A
#
# COMPACT_ATOMS: atom_id res chain seq x y z
N MET A 1 29.30 17.21 -21.28
CA MET A 1 28.71 15.85 -21.28
C MET A 1 27.48 15.71 -20.38
N VAL A 2 27.36 16.43 -19.24
CA VAL A 2 26.18 16.34 -18.34
C VAL A 2 24.85 16.72 -19.03
N GLY A 3 24.85 17.77 -19.85
CA GLY A 3 23.64 18.24 -20.54
C GLY A 3 23.10 17.35 -21.66
N ASP A 4 23.90 16.41 -22.21
CA ASP A 4 23.42 15.48 -23.25
C ASP A 4 22.74 14.25 -22.61
N THR A 5 23.23 13.80 -21.46
CA THR A 5 22.62 12.74 -20.66
C THR A 5 21.29 13.17 -20.04
N GLU A 6 21.20 14.41 -19.58
CA GLU A 6 19.98 14.97 -18.97
C GLU A 6 18.86 15.15 -20.01
N LYS A 7 19.19 15.67 -21.20
CA LYS A 7 18.24 15.77 -22.33
C LYS A 7 17.71 14.40 -22.76
N ARG A 8 18.56 13.37 -22.79
CA ARG A 8 18.12 11.98 -23.08
C ARG A 8 17.22 11.41 -21.99
N SER A 9 17.47 11.74 -20.72
CA SER A 9 16.62 11.31 -19.60
C SER A 9 15.22 11.92 -19.66
N THR A 10 15.10 13.22 -19.95
CA THR A 10 13.78 13.89 -20.05
C THR A 10 12.97 13.38 -21.24
N GLN A 11 13.62 13.11 -22.37
CA GLN A 11 12.97 12.51 -23.53
C GLN A 11 12.45 11.09 -23.20
N ALA A 12 13.28 10.25 -22.57
CA ALA A 12 12.89 8.91 -22.15
C ALA A 12 11.74 8.93 -21.12
N GLU A 13 11.75 9.87 -20.16
CA GLU A 13 10.65 10.06 -19.22
C GLU A 13 9.33 10.37 -19.94
N THR A 14 9.37 11.20 -20.99
CA THR A 14 8.19 11.59 -21.76
C THR A 14 7.64 10.41 -22.59
N GLU A 15 8.51 9.69 -23.29
CA GLU A 15 8.12 8.52 -24.09
C GLU A 15 7.51 7.42 -23.24
N ILE A 16 8.15 7.11 -22.10
CA ILE A 16 7.65 6.11 -21.16
C ILE A 16 6.32 6.56 -20.53
N LEU A 17 6.16 7.85 -20.23
CA LEU A 17 4.91 8.38 -19.71
C LEU A 17 3.75 8.25 -20.71
N GLN A 18 4.00 8.49 -21.99
CA GLN A 18 3.00 8.25 -23.04
C GLN A 18 2.61 6.77 -23.12
N LEU A 19 3.60 5.87 -23.14
CA LEU A 19 3.35 4.43 -23.16
C LEU A 19 2.54 3.96 -21.94
N VAL A 20 2.89 4.43 -20.75
CA VAL A 20 2.17 4.11 -19.50
C VAL A 20 0.75 4.69 -19.51
N ALA A 21 0.57 5.90 -20.04
CA ALA A 21 -0.75 6.53 -20.16
C ALA A 21 -1.67 5.74 -21.10
N GLU A 22 -1.12 5.10 -22.14
CA GLU A 22 -1.86 4.21 -23.04
C GLU A 22 -2.17 2.86 -22.38
N LEU A 23 -1.16 2.20 -21.80
CA LEU A 23 -1.31 0.89 -21.17
C LEU A 23 -2.26 0.89 -19.97
N ASP A 24 -2.22 1.93 -19.13
CA ASP A 24 -3.07 2.04 -17.93
C ASP A 24 -4.23 3.04 -18.11
N ARG A 25 -4.57 3.35 -19.37
CA ARG A 25 -5.63 4.31 -19.76
C ARG A 25 -6.92 4.10 -18.98
N GLY A 26 -7.47 2.88 -19.00
CA GLY A 26 -8.75 2.58 -18.36
C GLY A 26 -8.74 2.87 -16.85
N ARG A 27 -7.62 2.57 -16.17
CA ARG A 27 -7.48 2.85 -14.74
C ARG A 27 -7.33 4.34 -14.46
N ILE A 28 -6.54 5.06 -15.25
CA ILE A 28 -6.35 6.50 -15.06
C ILE A 28 -7.66 7.25 -15.29
N LEU A 29 -8.41 6.90 -16.34
CA LEU A 29 -9.73 7.49 -16.61
C LEU A 29 -10.73 7.17 -15.49
N SER A 30 -10.75 5.93 -14.97
CA SER A 30 -11.60 5.59 -13.83
C SER A 30 -11.27 6.41 -12.57
N ILE A 31 -9.98 6.70 -12.32
CA ILE A 31 -9.58 7.57 -11.22
C ILE A 31 -10.00 9.01 -11.52
N ALA A 32 -9.84 9.51 -12.74
CA ALA A 32 -10.27 10.84 -13.15
C ALA A 32 -11.78 11.05 -12.97
N GLU A 33 -12.62 10.08 -13.35
CA GLU A 33 -14.06 10.11 -13.07
C GLU A 33 -14.38 10.19 -11.57
N ARG A 34 -13.61 9.50 -10.73
CA ARG A 34 -13.76 9.60 -9.27
C ARG A 34 -13.34 10.96 -8.74
N ILE A 35 -12.29 11.57 -9.29
CA ILE A 35 -11.86 12.94 -8.93
C ILE A 35 -12.98 13.93 -9.29
N GLU A 36 -13.56 13.79 -10.48
CA GLU A 36 -14.68 14.62 -10.93
C GLU A 36 -15.91 14.48 -10.03
N LYS A 37 -16.37 13.25 -9.80
CA LYS A 37 -17.53 12.94 -8.95
C LYS A 37 -17.33 13.38 -7.50
N ARG A 38 -16.09 13.42 -7.01
CA ARG A 38 -15.76 13.83 -5.63
C ARG A 38 -15.55 15.34 -5.48
N GLY A 39 -15.83 16.14 -6.52
CA GLY A 39 -16.06 17.57 -6.36
C GLY A 39 -14.93 18.49 -6.79
N ILE A 40 -13.95 18.04 -7.58
CA ILE A 40 -12.88 18.93 -8.11
C ILE A 40 -13.45 20.17 -8.83
N ARG A 41 -14.53 20.04 -9.60
CA ARG A 41 -15.14 21.18 -10.30
C ARG A 41 -15.71 22.21 -9.32
N ARG A 42 -16.34 21.76 -8.24
CA ARG A 42 -16.86 22.62 -7.16
C ARG A 42 -15.73 23.34 -6.45
N PHE A 43 -14.63 22.63 -6.16
CA PHE A 43 -13.42 23.25 -5.62
C PHE A 43 -12.90 24.35 -6.55
N LEU A 44 -12.69 24.05 -7.83
CA LEU A 44 -12.17 25.03 -8.81
C LEU A 44 -13.08 26.26 -8.94
N GLN A 45 -14.41 26.06 -8.95
CA GLN A 45 -15.38 27.17 -8.98
C GLN A 45 -15.28 28.05 -7.73
N LYS A 46 -15.25 27.44 -6.53
CA LYS A 46 -15.13 28.17 -5.25
C LYS A 46 -13.82 28.94 -5.17
N THR A 47 -12.72 28.33 -5.61
CA THR A 47 -11.42 29.00 -5.64
C THR A 47 -11.44 30.17 -6.62
N LYS A 48 -11.99 30.02 -7.83
CA LYS A 48 -12.14 31.13 -8.80
C LYS A 48 -12.97 32.29 -8.27
N SER A 49 -14.05 32.03 -7.53
CA SER A 49 -14.85 33.10 -6.91
C SER A 49 -14.16 33.77 -5.71
N GLY A 50 -13.36 33.03 -4.94
CA GLY A 50 -12.63 33.52 -3.77
C GLY A 50 -11.22 34.08 -4.04
N ILE A 51 -10.68 33.89 -5.24
CA ILE A 51 -9.33 34.35 -5.67
C ILE A 51 -9.17 35.88 -5.60
N ARG A 52 -10.28 36.65 -5.51
CA ARG A 52 -10.22 38.11 -5.41
C ARG A 52 -9.68 38.63 -4.06
N ASP A 53 -9.67 37.84 -2.99
CA ASP A 53 -9.40 38.36 -1.63
C ASP A 53 -8.22 37.73 -0.85
N SER A 54 -7.49 36.74 -1.39
CA SER A 54 -6.40 36.11 -0.62
C SER A 54 -5.00 36.49 -1.12
N GLN A 55 -4.22 37.16 -0.26
CA GLN A 55 -2.77 37.45 -0.39
C GLN A 55 -1.87 36.19 -0.48
N LEU A 56 -2.44 34.98 -0.44
CA LEU A 56 -1.72 33.72 -0.25
C LEU A 56 -1.41 32.92 -1.54
N GLN A 57 -1.76 33.42 -2.73
CA GLN A 57 -1.57 32.68 -3.98
C GLN A 57 -0.51 33.32 -4.88
N SER A 58 0.54 32.54 -5.16
CA SER A 58 1.53 32.90 -6.18
C SER A 58 0.90 32.87 -7.58
N GLU A 59 1.43 33.68 -8.49
CA GLU A 59 1.02 33.73 -9.90
C GLU A 59 1.15 32.34 -10.56
N MET A 60 2.19 31.59 -10.22
CA MET A 60 2.40 30.20 -10.63
C MET A 60 1.25 29.28 -10.20
N PHE A 61 0.73 29.43 -8.97
CA PHE A 61 -0.38 28.60 -8.50
C PHE A 61 -1.70 28.94 -9.22
N ARG A 62 -1.93 30.22 -9.54
CA ARG A 62 -3.08 30.64 -10.36
C ARG A 62 -3.01 30.03 -11.76
N SER A 63 -1.84 30.14 -12.42
CA SER A 63 -1.61 29.53 -13.73
C SER A 63 -1.83 28.01 -13.71
N TRP A 64 -1.38 27.32 -12.65
CA TRP A 64 -1.64 25.90 -12.46
C TRP A 64 -3.14 25.57 -12.35
N LEU A 65 -3.92 26.36 -11.60
CA LEU A 65 -5.38 26.18 -11.49
C LEU A 65 -6.10 26.38 -12.83
N GLU A 66 -5.67 27.34 -13.63
CA GLU A 66 -6.24 27.64 -14.96
C GLU A 66 -5.97 26.53 -15.97
N ASN A 67 -4.78 25.91 -15.89
CA ASN A 67 -4.37 24.80 -16.75
C ASN A 67 -4.95 23.44 -16.36
N CYS A 68 -5.93 23.40 -15.45
CA CYS A 68 -6.56 22.17 -14.99
C CYS A 68 -7.25 21.40 -16.15
N PRO A 69 -6.91 20.11 -16.37
CA PRO A 69 -7.51 19.31 -17.44
C PRO A 69 -9.03 19.15 -17.34
N PHE A 70 -9.59 19.20 -16.12
CA PHE A 70 -11.03 19.11 -15.89
C PHE A 70 -11.79 20.33 -16.39
N THR A 71 -11.16 21.51 -16.45
CA THR A 71 -11.77 22.73 -16.99
C THR A 71 -11.40 22.98 -18.45
N ALA A 72 -10.22 22.50 -18.89
CA ALA A 72 -9.73 22.71 -20.24
C ALA A 72 -10.31 21.73 -21.28
N SER A 73 -10.81 20.55 -20.86
CA SER A 73 -11.42 19.58 -21.77
C SER A 73 -12.94 19.65 -21.73
N SER A 74 -13.55 19.94 -22.88
CA SER A 74 -15.01 19.87 -23.11
C SER A 74 -15.50 18.43 -23.35
N SER A 75 -14.57 17.50 -23.60
CA SER A 75 -14.89 16.09 -23.87
C SER A 75 -15.16 15.30 -22.58
N LEU A 76 -16.07 14.32 -22.67
CA LEU A 76 -16.31 13.35 -21.60
C LEU A 76 -14.99 12.64 -21.23
N ILE A 77 -14.75 12.41 -19.93
CA ILE A 77 -13.51 11.80 -19.42
C ILE A 77 -13.14 10.50 -20.15
N LYS A 78 -14.14 9.65 -20.44
CA LYS A 78 -13.95 8.41 -21.22
C LYS A 78 -13.26 8.61 -22.58
N ASN A 79 -13.38 9.79 -23.17
CA ASN A 79 -12.87 10.15 -24.49
C ASN A 79 -11.55 10.94 -24.44
N TRP A 80 -10.96 11.18 -23.26
CA TRP A 80 -9.72 11.94 -23.14
C TRP A 80 -8.58 11.29 -23.93
N THR A 81 -7.87 12.05 -24.74
CA THR A 81 -6.73 11.54 -25.53
C THR A 81 -5.55 11.18 -24.63
N CYS A 82 -4.57 10.44 -25.16
CA CYS A 82 -3.31 10.16 -24.45
C CYS A 82 -2.65 11.48 -23.98
N ALA A 83 -2.61 12.50 -24.84
CA ALA A 83 -2.10 13.83 -24.48
C ALA A 83 -2.83 14.45 -23.27
N THR A 84 -4.16 14.36 -23.19
CA THR A 84 -4.92 14.85 -22.03
C THR A 84 -4.61 14.05 -20.76
N ILE A 85 -4.40 12.74 -20.88
CA ILE A 85 -4.01 11.88 -19.75
C ILE A 85 -2.61 12.24 -19.25
N VAL A 86 -1.65 12.45 -20.14
CA VAL A 86 -0.29 12.89 -19.79
C VAL A 86 -0.33 14.25 -19.09
N ARG A 87 -1.12 15.21 -19.62
CA ARG A 87 -1.37 16.51 -18.96
C ARG A 87 -1.95 16.34 -17.56
N LEU A 88 -2.91 15.43 -17.37
CA LEU A 88 -3.45 15.12 -16.04
C LEU A 88 -2.37 14.59 -15.09
N ILE A 89 -1.49 13.70 -15.57
CA ILE A 89 -0.43 13.14 -14.73
C ILE A 89 0.55 14.23 -14.29
N HIS A 90 0.98 15.12 -15.19
CA HIS A 90 1.83 16.26 -14.83
C HIS A 90 1.13 17.21 -13.86
N TRP A 91 -0.09 17.63 -14.18
CA TRP A 91 -0.87 18.54 -13.33
C TRP A 91 -1.09 17.97 -11.92
N ALA A 92 -1.38 16.67 -11.82
CA ALA A 92 -1.50 15.96 -10.55
C ALA A 92 -0.17 15.88 -9.77
N SER A 93 0.95 15.72 -10.47
CA SER A 93 2.29 15.72 -9.90
C SER A 93 2.59 17.07 -9.24
N GLU A 94 2.30 18.18 -9.94
CA GLU A 94 2.48 19.53 -9.40
C GLU A 94 1.61 19.79 -8.17
N ALA A 95 0.35 19.35 -8.21
CA ALA A 95 -0.55 19.40 -7.06
C ALA A 95 0.09 18.78 -5.80
N ARG A 96 0.74 17.63 -5.97
CA ARG A 96 1.31 16.85 -4.88
C ARG A 96 2.66 17.39 -4.38
N TRP A 97 3.50 17.89 -5.27
CA TRP A 97 4.90 18.18 -4.95
C TRP A 97 5.21 19.66 -4.84
N HIS A 98 4.52 20.52 -5.59
CA HIS A 98 4.75 21.97 -5.59
C HIS A 98 3.68 22.73 -4.81
N TYR A 99 2.45 22.21 -4.76
CA TYR A 99 1.30 22.95 -4.24
C TYR A 99 0.58 22.30 -3.06
N ALA A 100 1.20 21.30 -2.42
CA ALA A 100 0.55 20.55 -1.35
C ALA A 100 0.15 21.42 -0.15
N GLU A 101 0.98 22.39 0.26
CA GLU A 101 0.68 23.26 1.41
C GLU A 101 -0.42 24.28 1.09
N GLN A 102 -0.40 24.86 -0.12
CA GLN A 102 -1.44 25.76 -0.60
C GLN A 102 -2.78 25.03 -0.68
N LEU A 103 -2.80 23.82 -1.23
CA LEU A 103 -4.01 22.98 -1.31
C LEU A 103 -4.52 22.62 0.09
N ARG A 104 -3.65 22.22 1.01
CA ARG A 104 -4.06 21.95 2.40
C ARG A 104 -4.69 23.17 3.05
N THR A 105 -4.10 24.35 2.87
CA THR A 105 -4.62 25.60 3.44
C THR A 105 -6.00 25.95 2.90
N LEU A 106 -6.23 25.76 1.60
CA LEU A 106 -7.51 26.05 0.95
C LEU A 106 -8.62 25.04 1.28
N LEU A 107 -8.26 23.80 1.60
CA LEU A 107 -9.21 22.72 1.87
C LEU A 107 -9.65 22.62 3.35
N LYS A 108 -9.09 23.48 4.23
CA LYS A 108 -9.35 23.49 5.69
C LYS A 108 -10.81 23.72 6.18
N PRO A 109 -11.84 24.07 5.37
CA PRO A 109 -13.20 24.19 5.92
C PRO A 109 -14.21 23.07 5.58
N ASP A 110 -13.85 21.89 5.05
CA ASP A 110 -14.83 20.78 4.90
C ASP A 110 -14.12 19.41 4.74
N GLU A 111 -13.84 18.71 5.83
CA GLU A 111 -12.77 17.69 5.89
C GLU A 111 -13.04 16.40 5.09
N SER A 112 -14.29 15.98 4.88
CA SER A 112 -14.55 14.62 4.37
C SER A 112 -14.64 14.51 2.83
N GLN A 113 -15.33 15.44 2.16
CA GLN A 113 -15.48 15.38 0.69
C GLN A 113 -14.27 15.99 -0.05
N ASN A 114 -13.65 17.03 0.54
CA ASN A 114 -12.55 17.75 -0.11
C ASN A 114 -11.23 16.96 -0.14
N GLN A 115 -10.95 16.14 0.88
CA GLN A 115 -9.79 15.23 0.83
C GLN A 115 -9.99 14.10 -0.19
N ALA A 116 -11.23 13.68 -0.41
CA ALA A 116 -11.54 12.49 -1.19
C ALA A 116 -11.16 12.61 -2.68
N TRP A 117 -11.28 13.78 -3.30
CA TRP A 117 -10.80 14.00 -4.67
C TRP A 117 -9.28 14.18 -4.72
N LEU A 118 -8.70 14.89 -3.74
CA LEU A 118 -7.25 15.13 -3.64
C LEU A 118 -6.48 13.82 -3.48
N ASP A 119 -7.00 12.88 -2.68
CA ASP A 119 -6.42 11.55 -2.54
C ASP A 119 -6.39 10.77 -3.86
N ASN A 120 -7.44 10.91 -4.67
CA ASN A 120 -7.47 10.30 -5.99
C ASN A 120 -6.54 11.02 -6.97
N LEU A 121 -6.41 12.34 -6.86
CA LEU A 121 -5.41 13.10 -7.63
C LEU A 121 -3.99 12.66 -7.28
N HIS A 122 -3.69 12.47 -6.00
CA HIS A 122 -2.42 11.94 -5.53
C HIS A 122 -2.13 10.52 -6.03
N LYS A 123 -3.16 9.71 -6.35
CA LYS A 123 -2.97 8.41 -7.02
C LYS A 123 -2.51 8.61 -8.46
N VAL A 124 -3.06 9.59 -9.18
CA VAL A 124 -2.62 9.92 -10.54
C VAL A 124 -1.19 10.50 -10.53
N ALA A 125 -0.86 11.35 -9.54
CA ALA A 125 0.49 11.88 -9.37
C ALA A 125 1.57 10.79 -9.21
N ARG A 126 1.21 9.58 -8.77
CA ARG A 126 2.16 8.48 -8.59
C ARG A 126 2.75 7.97 -9.90
N TYR A 127 2.02 8.07 -11.02
CA TYR A 127 2.55 7.68 -12.34
C TYR A 127 3.81 8.47 -12.66
N HIS A 128 3.77 9.80 -12.51
CA HIS A 128 4.93 10.67 -12.74
C HIS A 128 6.14 10.25 -11.89
N SER A 129 5.94 10.08 -10.57
CA SER A 129 7.03 9.67 -9.66
C SER A 129 7.58 8.28 -9.97
N ALA A 130 6.72 7.35 -10.40
CA ALA A 130 7.12 6.00 -10.73
C ALA A 130 7.96 5.96 -12.01
N ILE A 131 7.56 6.71 -13.04
CA ILE A 131 8.29 6.80 -14.31
C ILE A 131 9.65 7.44 -14.10
N LYS A 132 9.72 8.58 -13.41
CA LYS A 132 11.00 9.21 -13.07
C LYS A 132 11.94 8.28 -12.29
N SER A 133 11.38 7.52 -11.34
CA SER A 133 12.16 6.53 -10.59
C SER A 133 12.63 5.37 -11.49
N MET A 134 11.78 4.90 -12.39
CA MET A 134 12.07 3.81 -13.31
C MET A 134 13.16 4.19 -14.32
N VAL A 135 13.07 5.38 -14.94
CA VAL A 135 14.08 5.89 -15.87
C VAL A 135 15.41 6.08 -15.17
N LYS A 136 15.40 6.75 -14.00
CA LYS A 136 16.61 6.91 -13.20
C LYS A 136 17.25 5.58 -12.81
N PHE A 137 16.44 4.57 -12.49
CA PHE A 137 16.94 3.24 -12.16
C PHE A 137 17.47 2.50 -13.40
N ALA A 138 16.81 2.62 -14.55
CA ALA A 138 17.26 2.02 -15.80
C ALA A 138 18.59 2.61 -16.28
N VAL A 139 18.79 3.92 -16.10
CA VAL A 139 20.08 4.58 -16.39
C VAL A 139 21.18 4.08 -15.44
N LYS A 140 20.85 3.91 -14.15
CA LYS A 140 21.82 3.49 -13.14
C LYS A 140 22.20 2.01 -13.26
N GLU A 141 21.22 1.14 -13.46
CA GLU A 141 21.36 -0.32 -13.44
C GLU A 141 20.73 -0.95 -14.70
N PRO A 142 21.25 -0.66 -15.90
CA PRO A 142 20.64 -1.11 -17.17
C PRO A 142 20.56 -2.63 -17.29
N SER A 143 21.49 -3.36 -16.66
CA SER A 143 21.54 -4.83 -16.68
C SER A 143 20.29 -5.49 -16.07
N ILE A 144 19.61 -4.82 -15.13
CA ILE A 144 18.38 -5.32 -14.52
C ILE A 144 17.24 -5.35 -15.53
N PHE A 145 17.21 -4.39 -16.47
CA PHE A 145 16.18 -4.28 -17.48
C PHE A 145 16.48 -5.08 -18.76
N ALA A 146 17.72 -5.56 -18.93
CA ALA A 146 18.16 -6.25 -20.14
C ALA A 146 17.55 -7.67 -20.31
N LYS A 147 17.10 -8.32 -19.23
CA LYS A 147 16.61 -9.71 -19.26
C LYS A 147 15.37 -9.91 -18.39
N ILE A 148 14.30 -9.15 -18.69
CA ILE A 148 13.00 -9.33 -18.04
C ILE A 148 12.30 -10.55 -18.65
N ILE A 149 12.05 -11.57 -17.82
CA ILE A 149 11.30 -12.77 -18.20
C ILE A 149 9.95 -12.74 -17.49
N ILE A 150 8.87 -12.72 -18.28
CA ILE A 150 7.51 -12.84 -17.74
C ILE A 150 7.15 -14.33 -17.70
N ARG A 151 6.88 -14.83 -16.50
CA ARG A 151 6.37 -16.20 -16.31
C ARG A 151 4.94 -16.14 -15.78
N PRO A 152 3.93 -16.54 -16.57
CA PRO A 152 2.58 -16.69 -16.03
C PRO A 152 2.56 -17.83 -15.03
N ILE A 153 1.99 -17.58 -13.86
CA ILE A 153 1.73 -18.60 -12.84
C ILE A 153 0.22 -18.69 -12.70
N ASN A 154 -0.33 -19.88 -12.93
CA ASN A 154 -1.75 -20.12 -12.72
C ASN A 154 -2.02 -20.22 -11.21
N ALA A 155 -3.01 -19.45 -10.75
CA ALA A 155 -3.49 -19.58 -9.39
C ALA A 155 -4.05 -21.00 -9.19
N PRO A 156 -3.73 -21.67 -8.07
CA PRO A 156 -4.32 -22.96 -7.77
C PRO A 156 -5.83 -22.81 -7.53
N TYR A 157 -6.58 -23.87 -7.79
CA TYR A 157 -8.01 -23.90 -7.52
C TYR A 157 -8.31 -23.60 -6.04
N PRO A 158 -9.32 -22.77 -5.75
CA PRO A 158 -9.79 -22.55 -4.39
C PRO A 158 -10.16 -23.87 -3.70
N ARG A 159 -9.90 -23.95 -2.40
CA ARG A 159 -10.23 -25.13 -1.60
C ARG A 159 -11.38 -24.83 -0.66
N ARG A 160 -12.46 -25.61 -0.76
CA ARG A 160 -13.58 -25.48 0.16
C ARG A 160 -13.16 -25.88 1.57
N PHE A 161 -13.26 -24.95 2.51
CA PHE A 161 -13.06 -25.23 3.93
C PHE A 161 -14.40 -25.37 4.64
N LYS A 162 -14.46 -26.39 5.49
CA LYS A 162 -15.51 -26.60 6.47
C LYS A 162 -14.83 -27.13 7.72
N PHE A 163 -15.28 -26.70 8.89
CA PHE A 163 -14.87 -27.38 10.12
C PHE A 163 -15.25 -28.87 10.04
N PRO A 164 -14.44 -29.75 10.64
CA PRO A 164 -14.87 -31.11 10.95
C PRO A 164 -16.22 -31.06 11.67
N ASN A 165 -17.03 -32.13 11.58
CA ASN A 165 -18.37 -32.22 12.19
C ASN A 165 -18.34 -32.29 13.73
N ASP A 166 -17.34 -31.70 14.38
CA ASP A 166 -17.21 -31.63 15.82
C ASP A 166 -18.35 -30.81 16.42
N LYS A 167 -18.84 -31.29 17.57
CA LYS A 167 -19.98 -30.67 18.26
C LYS A 167 -19.64 -29.27 18.80
N ALA A 168 -18.39 -28.96 19.12
CA ALA A 168 -17.97 -27.66 19.66
C ALA A 168 -16.50 -27.27 19.32
N PRO A 169 -16.19 -26.97 18.05
CA PRO A 169 -14.83 -26.64 17.62
C PRO A 169 -14.31 -25.30 18.18
N LEU A 170 -15.17 -24.29 18.35
CA LEU A 170 -14.75 -23.02 18.97
C LEU A 170 -14.37 -23.23 20.43
N LEU A 171 -15.18 -23.97 21.18
CA LEU A 171 -14.92 -24.25 22.60
C LEU A 171 -13.57 -24.96 22.79
N ALA A 172 -13.27 -25.95 21.95
CA ALA A 172 -11.99 -26.65 21.98
C ALA A 172 -10.81 -25.70 21.67
N LEU A 173 -10.97 -24.82 20.68
CA LEU A 173 -9.95 -23.83 20.32
C LEU A 173 -9.73 -22.82 21.45
N VAL A 174 -10.80 -22.24 22.00
CA VAL A 174 -10.72 -21.29 23.11
C VAL A 174 -10.07 -21.95 24.32
N ARG A 175 -10.43 -23.19 24.64
CA ARG A 175 -9.78 -23.96 25.72
C ARG A 175 -8.28 -24.10 25.52
N THR A 176 -7.85 -24.33 24.29
CA THR A 176 -6.42 -24.41 23.95
C THR A 176 -5.72 -23.05 24.13
N LEU A 177 -6.39 -21.96 23.75
CA LEU A 177 -5.79 -20.61 23.73
C LEU A 177 -5.73 -19.93 25.11
N VAL A 178 -6.73 -20.16 25.98
CA VAL A 178 -6.85 -19.45 27.26
C VAL A 178 -6.92 -20.37 28.48
N GLY A 179 -7.02 -21.68 28.30
CA GLY A 179 -6.98 -22.65 29.40
C GLY A 179 -8.13 -22.44 30.39
N LYS A 180 -7.81 -22.10 31.65
CA LYS A 180 -8.80 -21.99 32.74
C LYS A 180 -9.85 -20.91 32.50
N ASP A 181 -9.55 -19.89 31.69
CA ASP A 181 -10.46 -18.77 31.42
C ASP A 181 -11.53 -19.09 30.33
N THR A 182 -11.67 -20.36 29.92
CA THR A 182 -12.51 -20.78 28.79
C THR A 182 -13.95 -20.30 28.91
N GLU A 183 -14.64 -20.64 30.01
CA GLU A 183 -16.07 -20.35 30.18
C GLU A 183 -16.33 -18.85 30.20
N SER A 184 -15.56 -18.09 30.98
CA SER A 184 -15.65 -16.61 31.01
C SER A 184 -15.38 -15.98 29.65
N THR A 185 -14.43 -16.54 28.87
CA THR A 185 -14.12 -16.04 27.53
C THR A 185 -15.24 -16.34 26.54
N MET A 186 -15.86 -17.52 26.62
CA MET A 186 -17.00 -17.89 25.79
C MET A 186 -18.23 -17.02 26.06
N GLU A 187 -18.50 -16.71 27.33
CA GLU A 187 -19.57 -15.79 27.73
C GLU A 187 -19.34 -14.37 27.19
N LYS A 188 -18.12 -13.84 27.37
CA LYS A 188 -17.73 -12.53 26.82
C LYS A 188 -17.81 -12.50 25.29
N LEU A 189 -17.45 -13.58 24.61
CA LEU A 189 -17.60 -13.72 23.16
C LEU A 189 -19.07 -13.66 22.74
N ALA A 190 -19.95 -14.38 23.44
CA ALA A 190 -21.39 -14.38 23.19
C ALA A 190 -21.97 -12.96 23.33
N GLN A 191 -21.61 -12.25 24.40
CA GLN A 191 -22.01 -10.87 24.63
C GLN A 191 -21.47 -9.93 23.55
N HIS A 192 -20.17 -10.00 23.25
CA HIS A 192 -19.52 -9.13 22.27
C HIS A 192 -20.09 -9.29 20.86
N LEU A 193 -20.44 -10.53 20.48
CA LEU A 193 -21.00 -10.88 19.17
C LEU A 193 -22.52 -10.74 19.12
N GLY A 194 -23.19 -10.50 20.26
CA GLY A 194 -24.63 -10.40 20.36
C GLY A 194 -25.34 -11.67 19.92
N THR A 195 -24.87 -12.84 20.36
CA THR A 195 -25.44 -14.14 19.95
C THR A 195 -25.41 -15.15 21.09
N GLN A 196 -26.46 -15.96 21.19
CA GLN A 196 -26.52 -17.07 22.15
C GLN A 196 -25.82 -18.34 21.65
N ASP A 197 -25.55 -18.44 20.34
CA ASP A 197 -24.89 -19.59 19.72
C ASP A 197 -23.65 -19.13 18.92
N VAL A 198 -22.55 -18.97 19.64
CA VAL A 198 -21.27 -18.53 19.08
C VAL A 198 -20.68 -19.58 18.12
N GLU A 199 -20.95 -20.87 18.38
CA GLU A 199 -20.50 -21.99 17.54
C GLU A 199 -21.18 -21.95 16.17
N ALA A 200 -22.51 -21.80 16.11
CA ALA A 200 -23.22 -21.65 14.84
C ALA A 200 -22.80 -20.39 14.08
N ARG A 201 -22.45 -19.30 14.78
CA ARG A 201 -21.89 -18.10 14.14
C ARG A 201 -20.53 -18.41 13.51
N LEU A 202 -19.63 -19.09 14.22
CA LEU A 202 -18.33 -19.51 13.68
C LEU A 202 -18.51 -20.44 12.48
N ARG A 203 -19.35 -21.48 12.58
CA ARG A 203 -19.60 -22.42 11.48
C ARG A 203 -20.10 -21.73 10.22
N ARG A 204 -20.97 -20.72 10.36
CA ARG A 204 -21.43 -19.90 9.22
C ARG A 204 -20.29 -19.07 8.63
N ALA A 205 -19.49 -18.42 9.48
CA ALA A 205 -18.36 -17.61 9.06
C ALA A 205 -17.24 -18.43 8.37
N CYS A 206 -17.12 -19.71 8.71
CA CYS A 206 -16.08 -20.61 8.19
C CYS A 206 -16.51 -21.48 7.00
N ARG A 207 -17.64 -21.17 6.35
CA ARG A 207 -17.97 -21.70 5.02
C ARG A 207 -17.19 -20.90 3.96
N LEU A 208 -15.90 -21.15 3.89
CA LEU A 208 -14.96 -20.36 3.11
C LEU A 208 -14.45 -21.13 1.90
N GLU A 209 -14.23 -20.41 0.81
CA GLU A 209 -13.37 -20.87 -0.28
C GLU A 209 -11.98 -20.32 -0.03
N LEU A 210 -11.07 -21.19 0.41
CA LEU A 210 -9.70 -20.81 0.68
C LEU A 210 -8.95 -20.58 -0.62
N THR A 211 -8.19 -19.50 -0.67
CA THR A 211 -7.52 -19.01 -1.88
C THR A 211 -6.05 -18.74 -1.57
N LEU A 212 -5.19 -19.12 -2.50
CA LEU A 212 -3.76 -18.85 -2.39
C LEU A 212 -3.47 -17.46 -2.95
N HIS A 213 -3.05 -16.54 -2.08
CA HIS A 213 -2.64 -15.21 -2.50
C HIS A 213 -1.39 -15.25 -3.39
N ALA A 214 -1.21 -14.23 -4.23
CA ALA A 214 -0.12 -14.16 -5.21
C ALA A 214 1.28 -14.25 -4.57
N GLU A 215 1.45 -13.64 -3.38
CA GLU A 215 2.71 -13.70 -2.62
C GLU A 215 3.09 -15.13 -2.26
N MET A 216 2.11 -15.97 -1.94
CA MET A 216 2.35 -17.38 -1.63
C MET A 216 2.58 -18.21 -2.89
N GLN A 217 1.97 -17.85 -4.03
CA GLN A 217 2.27 -18.46 -5.32
C GLN A 217 3.72 -18.23 -5.74
N ILE A 218 4.28 -17.04 -5.47
CA ILE A 218 5.69 -16.72 -5.70
C ILE A 218 6.61 -17.59 -4.82
N ILE A 219 6.24 -17.82 -3.56
CA ILE A 219 6.98 -18.72 -2.68
C ILE A 219 7.01 -20.13 -3.26
N VAL A 220 5.85 -20.68 -3.60
CA VAL A 220 5.72 -22.01 -4.22
C VAL A 220 6.59 -22.14 -5.46
N PHE A 221 6.63 -21.10 -6.30
CA PHE A 221 7.45 -21.08 -7.50
C PHE A 221 8.94 -21.22 -7.16
N TYR A 222 9.46 -20.45 -6.21
CA TYR A 222 10.88 -20.51 -5.85
C TYR A 222 11.26 -21.75 -5.03
N GLU A 223 10.33 -22.29 -4.23
CA GLU A 223 10.53 -23.60 -3.58
C GLU A 223 10.67 -24.71 -4.62
N SER A 224 9.87 -24.65 -5.69
CA SER A 224 9.91 -25.63 -6.79
C SER A 224 11.09 -25.37 -7.76
N ASN A 225 11.70 -24.20 -7.69
CA ASN A 225 12.80 -23.80 -8.56
C ASN A 225 13.93 -23.12 -7.76
N PRO A 226 14.64 -23.85 -6.87
CA PRO A 226 15.65 -23.24 -5.99
C PRO A 226 16.76 -22.50 -6.74
N GLY A 227 17.16 -22.98 -7.93
CA GLY A 227 18.16 -22.33 -8.79
C GLY A 227 17.70 -21.01 -9.41
N LEU A 228 16.41 -20.67 -9.31
CA LEU A 228 15.84 -19.40 -9.78
C LEU A 228 15.60 -18.41 -8.64
N ALA A 229 15.97 -18.74 -7.40
CA ALA A 229 15.77 -17.87 -6.25
C ALA A 229 16.39 -16.47 -6.51
N PRO A 230 15.66 -15.38 -6.23
CA PRO A 230 16.10 -14.06 -6.64
C PRO A 230 17.22 -13.55 -5.72
N HIS A 231 18.22 -12.91 -6.31
CA HIS A 231 19.29 -12.22 -5.57
C HIS A 231 18.71 -11.13 -4.67
N LEU A 232 17.82 -10.30 -5.23
CA LEU A 232 17.03 -9.33 -4.46
C LEU A 232 15.78 -10.01 -3.92
N ARG A 233 15.74 -10.26 -2.61
CA ARG A 233 14.64 -10.93 -1.90
C ARG A 233 13.45 -9.98 -1.64
N LEU A 234 13.04 -9.23 -2.65
CA LEU A 234 11.94 -8.25 -2.59
C LEU A 234 10.81 -8.67 -3.55
N ILE A 235 9.57 -8.59 -3.07
CA ILE A 235 8.37 -8.82 -3.86
C ILE A 235 7.68 -7.48 -4.12
N GLY A 236 7.67 -7.06 -5.38
CA GLY A 236 6.83 -5.97 -5.87
C GLY A 236 5.41 -6.47 -6.09
N THR A 237 4.44 -5.90 -5.38
CA THR A 237 3.03 -6.29 -5.47
C THR A 237 2.16 -5.09 -5.84
N SER A 238 1.12 -5.31 -6.65
CA SER A 238 0.18 -4.26 -7.07
C SER A 238 -0.76 -3.80 -5.94
N LYS A 239 -0.89 -4.63 -4.89
CA LYS A 239 -1.52 -4.34 -3.60
C LYS A 239 -0.54 -4.67 -2.48
N LYS A 240 -0.64 -4.01 -1.34
CA LYS A 240 0.16 -4.39 -0.16
C LYS A 240 -0.12 -5.85 0.22
N ALA A 241 0.86 -6.49 0.83
CA ALA A 241 0.66 -7.82 1.38
C ALA A 241 -0.36 -7.82 2.52
N CYS A 242 -1.10 -8.91 2.64
CA CYS A 242 -1.95 -9.11 3.80
C CYS A 242 -1.13 -9.49 5.03
N PHE A 243 -1.73 -9.39 6.22
CA PHE A 243 -1.07 -9.74 7.48
C PHE A 243 -0.48 -11.16 7.44
N LEU A 244 -1.27 -12.13 6.96
CA LEU A 244 -0.87 -13.53 6.91
C LEU A 244 0.26 -13.79 5.90
N CYS A 245 0.23 -13.15 4.73
CA CYS A 245 1.32 -13.23 3.75
C CYS A 245 2.60 -12.63 4.32
N ASP A 246 2.55 -11.41 4.86
CA ASP A 246 3.73 -10.74 5.43
C ASP A 246 4.36 -11.54 6.57
N LYS A 247 3.55 -12.05 7.50
CA LYS A 247 4.03 -12.90 8.60
C LYS A 247 4.63 -14.21 8.11
N TYR A 248 3.99 -14.89 7.18
CA TYR A 248 4.52 -16.13 6.60
C TYR A 248 5.89 -15.90 5.93
N LEU A 249 6.00 -14.85 5.11
CA LEU A 249 7.24 -14.49 4.41
C LEU A 249 8.42 -14.25 5.37
N ARG A 250 8.17 -13.64 6.54
CA ARG A 250 9.21 -13.41 7.57
C ARG A 250 9.75 -14.69 8.18
N HIS A 251 8.90 -15.71 8.33
CA HIS A 251 9.30 -17.02 8.87
C HIS A 251 9.90 -17.94 7.81
N HIS A 252 9.74 -17.60 6.53
CA HIS A 252 10.17 -18.43 5.42
C HIS A 252 11.70 -18.39 5.19
N PRO A 253 12.38 -19.52 4.93
CA PRO A 253 13.83 -19.58 4.72
C PRO A 253 14.36 -18.72 3.57
N LEU A 254 13.56 -18.53 2.51
CA LEU A 254 13.92 -17.63 1.40
C LEU A 254 14.07 -16.17 1.84
N ARG A 255 13.48 -15.77 2.99
CA ARG A 255 13.49 -14.40 3.52
C ARG A 255 13.04 -13.34 2.49
N LEU A 256 12.08 -13.70 1.63
CA LEU A 256 11.45 -12.74 0.73
C LEU A 256 10.69 -11.69 1.56
N ARG A 257 10.69 -10.43 1.10
CA ARG A 257 9.99 -9.32 1.76
C ARG A 257 9.02 -8.67 0.79
N ALA A 258 7.77 -8.49 1.20
CA ALA A 258 6.84 -7.67 0.46
C ALA A 258 7.20 -6.19 0.62
N SER A 259 6.85 -5.38 -0.38
CA SER A 259 7.12 -3.93 -0.34
C SER A 259 6.35 -3.19 0.76
N ALA A 260 5.21 -3.71 1.22
CA ALA A 260 4.45 -3.20 2.35
C ALA A 260 3.37 -4.21 2.77
N CYS A 261 2.84 -4.06 3.99
CA CYS A 261 1.71 -4.81 4.51
C CYS A 261 0.55 -3.87 4.88
N HIS A 262 -0.69 -4.24 4.56
CA HIS A 262 -1.90 -3.47 4.92
C HIS A 262 -2.58 -3.99 6.22
N GLN A 263 -1.96 -4.94 6.93
CA GLN A 263 -2.40 -5.46 8.23
C GLN A 263 -3.81 -6.08 8.29
N LYS A 264 -4.46 -6.31 7.13
CA LYS A 264 -5.78 -6.96 7.09
C LYS A 264 -5.59 -8.47 7.03
N ILE A 265 -6.39 -9.15 7.83
CA ILE A 265 -6.50 -10.60 7.85
C ILE A 265 -7.61 -11.00 6.88
N TYR A 266 -7.32 -11.97 6.01
CA TYR A 266 -8.31 -12.55 5.10
C TYR A 266 -8.64 -13.96 5.58
N PRO A 267 -9.85 -14.22 6.10
CA PRO A 267 -10.23 -15.55 6.58
C PRO A 267 -10.15 -16.63 5.49
N SER A 268 -10.36 -16.25 4.23
CA SER A 268 -10.24 -17.11 3.06
C SER A 268 -8.79 -17.35 2.60
N TRP A 269 -7.79 -16.95 3.37
CA TRP A 269 -6.39 -17.20 3.03
C TRP A 269 -6.01 -18.65 3.33
N MET A 270 -5.19 -19.26 2.47
CA MET A 270 -4.51 -20.52 2.78
C MET A 270 -2.99 -20.39 2.67
N PRO A 271 -2.23 -21.15 3.47
CA PRO A 271 -0.79 -21.26 3.30
C PRO A 271 -0.45 -21.92 1.95
N PRO A 272 0.79 -21.74 1.45
CA PRO A 272 1.24 -22.46 0.26
C PRO A 272 1.06 -23.98 0.46
N PRO A 273 0.55 -24.70 -0.56
CA PRO A 273 0.40 -26.14 -0.48
C PRO A 273 1.77 -26.77 -0.27
N TYR A 274 1.88 -27.65 0.72
CA TYR A 274 3.07 -28.48 0.90
C TYR A 274 3.12 -29.49 -0.23
N TYR A 275 3.84 -29.17 -1.30
CA TYR A 275 4.28 -30.21 -2.22
C TYR A 275 5.28 -31.07 -1.43
N LYS A 276 5.12 -32.40 -1.47
CA LYS A 276 6.12 -33.34 -0.95
C LYS A 276 7.37 -33.21 -1.83
N ALA A 277 8.14 -32.14 -1.64
CA ALA A 277 9.48 -32.06 -2.18
C ALA A 277 10.30 -33.16 -1.49
N SER A 278 10.95 -33.99 -2.29
CA SER A 278 11.78 -35.10 -1.82
C SER A 278 12.94 -34.57 -0.98
N GLY A 279 12.81 -34.62 0.35
CA GLY A 279 13.90 -34.34 1.29
C GLY A 279 13.59 -33.28 2.33
N LYS A 280 13.03 -33.75 3.46
CA LYS A 280 13.05 -33.15 4.82
C LYS A 280 12.31 -31.82 5.05
N LEU A 281 11.22 -31.96 5.82
CA LEU A 281 10.52 -31.01 6.70
C LEU A 281 10.68 -29.50 6.41
N THR A 282 9.60 -28.85 5.93
CA THR A 282 9.55 -27.38 5.90
C THR A 282 8.19 -26.78 6.29
N ASN A 283 7.36 -27.45 7.10
CA ASN A 283 6.16 -26.80 7.67
C ASN A 283 6.52 -25.76 8.76
N LEU A 284 7.81 -25.58 9.07
CA LEU A 284 8.29 -24.68 10.10
C LEU A 284 7.77 -23.24 9.97
N PRO A 285 7.72 -22.61 8.77
CA PRO A 285 7.16 -21.26 8.65
C PRO A 285 5.69 -21.19 9.02
N PHE A 286 4.93 -22.22 8.68
CA PHE A 286 3.52 -22.31 9.05
C PHE A 286 3.32 -22.60 10.54
N ILE A 287 4.13 -23.47 11.14
CA ILE A 287 4.08 -23.74 12.58
C ILE A 287 4.40 -22.45 13.35
N LYS A 288 5.44 -21.71 12.94
CA LYS A 288 5.78 -20.40 13.53
C LYS A 288 4.66 -19.37 13.34
N LEU A 289 4.05 -19.34 12.15
CA LEU A 289 2.88 -18.49 11.88
C LEU A 289 1.69 -18.86 12.78
N SER A 290 1.40 -20.16 12.95
CA SER A 290 0.31 -20.64 13.83
C SER A 290 0.56 -20.18 15.25
N GLY A 291 1.77 -20.39 15.78
CA GLY A 291 2.14 -19.93 17.13
C GLY A 291 2.03 -18.41 17.29
N ASP A 292 2.44 -17.62 16.29
CA ASP A 292 2.26 -16.16 16.29
C ASP A 292 0.77 -15.77 16.34
N ILE A 293 -0.08 -16.43 15.52
CA ILE A 293 -1.52 -16.15 15.46
C ILE A 293 -2.21 -16.56 16.76
N GLU A 294 -1.88 -17.73 17.31
CA GLU A 294 -2.43 -18.22 18.57
C GLU A 294 -2.06 -17.29 19.73
N LYS A 295 -0.81 -16.84 19.80
CA LYS A 295 -0.35 -15.87 20.81
C LYS A 295 -1.12 -14.55 20.71
N LEU A 296 -1.24 -13.99 19.50
CA LEU A 296 -1.99 -12.75 19.27
C LEU A 296 -3.47 -12.92 19.60
N THR A 297 -4.07 -14.04 19.19
CA THR A 297 -5.49 -14.33 19.46
C THR A 297 -5.74 -14.48 20.95
N SER A 298 -4.87 -15.17 21.69
CA SER A 298 -4.97 -15.30 23.15
C SER A 298 -4.87 -13.94 23.84
N GLN A 299 -3.98 -13.05 23.38
CA GLN A 299 -3.86 -11.68 23.89
C GLN A 299 -5.13 -10.85 23.60
N ASP A 300 -5.64 -10.90 22.37
CA ASP A 300 -6.84 -10.16 21.97
C ASP A 300 -8.10 -10.69 22.68
N LEU A 301 -8.23 -12.01 22.89
CA LEU A 301 -9.33 -12.58 23.68
C LEU A 301 -9.30 -12.09 25.12
N LYS A 302 -8.12 -11.89 25.71
CA LYS A 302 -7.98 -11.39 27.08
C LYS A 302 -8.25 -9.88 27.19
N ALA A 303 -7.81 -9.09 26.22
CA ALA A 303 -7.79 -7.63 26.32
C ALA A 303 -8.90 -6.90 25.54
N ALA A 304 -9.38 -7.48 24.44
CA ALA A 304 -10.21 -6.76 23.46
C ALA A 304 -11.71 -7.09 23.56
N LEU A 305 -12.11 -8.18 24.21
CA LEU A 305 -13.53 -8.55 24.30
C LEU A 305 -14.37 -7.54 25.09
N THR A 306 -13.74 -6.85 26.05
CA THR A 306 -14.35 -5.79 26.86
C THR A 306 -14.03 -4.39 26.34
N ALA A 307 -13.15 -4.27 25.35
CA ALA A 307 -12.79 -2.97 24.77
C ALA A 307 -13.89 -2.46 23.83
N PRO A 308 -14.11 -1.14 23.75
CA PRO A 308 -14.98 -0.55 22.75
C PRO A 308 -14.57 -1.01 21.34
N ARG A 309 -15.55 -1.29 20.49
CA ARG A 309 -15.28 -1.65 19.09
C ARG A 309 -14.46 -0.54 18.45
N ARG A 310 -13.31 -0.89 17.87
CA ARG A 310 -12.53 0.07 17.08
C ARG A 310 -13.41 0.61 15.95
N PRO A 311 -13.38 1.93 15.69
CA PRO A 311 -14.04 2.48 14.51
C PRO A 311 -13.59 1.72 13.25
N PRO A 312 -14.47 1.51 12.27
CA PRO A 312 -14.06 0.91 11.01
C PRO A 312 -12.92 1.76 10.42
N ASN A 313 -11.73 1.17 10.31
CA ASN A 313 -10.63 1.84 9.66
C ASN A 313 -10.91 1.86 8.15
N TYR A 314 -11.29 3.02 7.63
CA TYR A 314 -11.47 3.28 6.21
C TYR A 314 -10.15 3.53 5.48
N ASP A 315 -9.00 3.38 6.15
CA ASP A 315 -7.69 3.48 5.53
C ASP A 315 -7.70 2.64 4.27
N SER A 316 -7.57 3.36 3.15
CA SER A 316 -7.25 2.74 1.89
C SER A 316 -6.07 1.80 2.15
N THR A 317 -6.24 0.53 1.76
CA THR A 317 -5.29 -0.58 1.87
C THR A 317 -3.93 -0.35 1.19
N ALA A 318 -3.64 0.88 0.81
CA ALA A 318 -2.36 1.42 0.42
C ALA A 318 -1.96 2.55 1.39
N GLY A 319 -1.61 2.23 2.64
CA GLY A 319 -0.71 3.10 3.40
C GLY A 319 0.61 3.34 2.62
N PRO A 320 1.65 3.94 3.21
CA PRO A 320 2.91 4.16 2.52
C PRO A 320 3.46 2.87 1.89
N SER A 321 3.71 2.85 0.59
CA SER A 321 4.70 1.94 0.02
C SER A 321 6.08 2.38 0.50
N LEU A 322 7.08 1.50 0.48
CA LEU A 322 8.51 1.83 0.71
C LEU A 322 9.02 3.02 -0.15
N THR A 323 8.23 3.50 -1.12
CA THR A 323 8.47 4.75 -1.83
C THR A 323 8.41 6.02 -0.96
N LEU A 324 7.78 6.05 0.22
CA LEU A 324 7.83 7.28 1.05
C LEU A 324 9.26 7.65 1.47
N THR A 325 10.14 6.68 1.71
CA THR A 325 11.56 6.92 2.03
C THR A 325 12.43 7.17 0.78
N ALA A 326 11.92 6.86 -0.41
CA ALA A 326 12.61 7.10 -1.69
C ALA A 326 12.25 8.44 -2.35
N THR A 327 11.24 9.17 -1.85
CA THR A 327 10.71 10.40 -2.46
C THR A 327 11.16 11.70 -1.79
N VAL A 328 12.15 11.68 -0.89
CA VAL A 328 12.81 12.93 -0.48
C VAL A 328 13.78 13.30 -1.61
N PRO A 329 13.67 14.49 -2.23
CA PRO A 329 14.68 14.96 -3.18
C PRO A 329 16.06 14.87 -2.51
N THR A 330 17.06 14.33 -3.21
CA THR A 330 18.44 14.22 -2.68
C THR A 330 18.94 15.59 -2.18
N GLU A 331 18.49 16.67 -2.82
CA GLU A 331 18.81 18.07 -2.47
C GLU A 331 18.31 18.49 -1.07
N LEU A 332 17.19 17.93 -0.62
CA LEU A 332 16.61 18.21 0.69
C LEU A 332 17.31 17.44 1.83
N ARG A 333 18.01 16.34 1.49
CA ARG A 333 18.90 15.64 2.45
C ARG A 333 20.22 16.39 2.63
N SER A 334 20.75 17.02 1.59
CA SER A 334 21.95 17.86 1.70
C SER A 334 21.69 19.10 2.55
N LEU A 335 20.55 19.79 2.37
CA LEU A 335 20.19 20.97 3.17
C LEU A 335 19.98 20.68 4.66
N ARG A 336 19.44 19.50 5.01
CA ARG A 336 19.32 19.06 6.41
C ARG A 336 20.65 18.70 7.04
N ARG A 337 21.66 18.31 6.25
CA ARG A 337 22.99 17.96 6.78
C ARG A 337 23.80 19.21 7.09
N THR A 338 23.69 20.26 6.25
CA THR A 338 24.34 21.55 6.50
C THR A 338 23.77 22.32 7.70
N GLN A 339 22.47 22.16 8.02
CA GLN A 339 21.88 22.78 9.22
C GLN A 339 22.23 22.07 10.54
N VAL A 340 22.55 20.78 10.50
CA VAL A 340 22.92 20.00 11.69
C VAL A 340 24.42 20.13 11.99
N GLU A 341 25.25 20.31 10.96
CA GLU A 341 26.70 20.58 11.16
C GLU A 341 26.98 22.03 11.59
N SER A 342 26.04 22.97 11.40
CA SER A 342 26.20 24.36 11.85
C SER A 342 25.68 24.65 13.27
N THR A 343 25.19 23.64 14.00
CA THR A 343 24.65 23.78 15.36
C THR A 343 25.41 23.00 16.43
N VAL A 344 26.57 22.43 16.08
CA VAL A 344 27.53 21.91 17.07
C VAL A 344 28.72 22.87 17.09
N GLN A 345 28.55 23.96 17.82
CA GLN A 345 29.64 24.83 18.21
C GLN A 345 29.84 24.65 19.72
N ASP A 346 31.08 24.30 20.05
CA ASP A 346 31.70 24.10 21.36
C ASP A 346 30.97 24.67 22.57
N ASP A 347 30.66 23.80 23.52
CA ASP A 347 30.74 24.13 24.95
C ASP A 347 31.52 23.02 25.66
N SER A 348 32.83 23.27 25.75
CA SER A 348 33.80 22.53 26.54
C SER A 348 33.88 23.10 27.96
N PHE A 349 33.48 22.34 28.97
CA PHE A 349 33.90 22.47 30.39
C PHE A 349 33.69 21.08 31.03
N SER A 350 34.73 20.27 31.22
CA SER A 350 35.74 20.24 32.29
C SER A 350 35.27 19.54 33.58
N GLU A 351 36.24 18.90 34.24
CA GLU A 351 36.24 18.18 35.52
C GLU A 351 35.95 16.67 35.45
N ASP A 352 36.66 15.81 36.17
CA ASP A 352 38.05 15.74 36.63
C ASP A 352 38.20 14.32 37.22
N SER A 353 39.43 13.91 37.47
CA SER A 353 39.78 12.58 37.95
C SER A 353 39.37 12.35 39.41
N ASP A 354 38.62 11.27 39.66
CA ASP A 354 38.84 10.18 40.64
C ASP A 354 37.53 9.46 40.99
#